data_AF-A0A522ANC9-F1
#
_entry.id   AF-A0A522ANC9-F1
#
_cell.length_a   1.000
_cell.length_b   1.000
_cell.length_c   1.000
_cell.angle_alpha   90.00
_cell.angle_beta   90.00
_cell.angle_gamma   90.00
#
_symmetry.space_group_name_H-M   'P 1'
#
loop_
_entity.id
_entity.type
_entity.pdbx_description
1 polymer ?
#
loop_
_entity_poly.entity_id
_entity_poly.type
_entity_poly.pdbx_seq_one_letter_code
_entity_poly.pdbx_strand_id
1 'polypeptide(L)' 'MALEITTGAPDADPYRLAPHRIRRCTFRRLIQVDARNERIYDVECLFPDRKIPIPIGDLESAMAVCNGCTAAHIFRPDED' A
#
# COMPACT_ATOMS: atom_id res chain seq x y z
N MET A 1 -35.56 -14.62 15.73
CA MET A 1 -35.30 -13.18 15.79
C MET A 1 -33.79 -13.01 15.72
N ALA A 2 -33.29 -12.44 14.63
CA ALA A 2 -31.87 -12.32 14.32
C ALA A 2 -31.31 -11.01 14.91
N LEU A 3 -30.15 -11.07 15.57
CA LEU A 3 -29.36 -9.89 15.89
C LEU A 3 -28.32 -9.71 14.78
N GLU A 4 -28.52 -8.67 13.98
CA GLU A 4 -27.57 -8.18 13.00
C GLU A 4 -26.42 -7.43 13.70
N ILE A 5 -25.24 -8.05 13.69
CA ILE A 5 -23.99 -7.38 14.04
C ILE A 5 -23.58 -6.46 12.88
N THR A 6 -23.78 -5.15 13.06
CA THR A 6 -23.12 -4.14 12.23
C THR A 6 -21.66 -4.07 12.67
N THR A 7 -20.76 -4.64 11.87
CA THR A 7 -19.32 -4.43 11.96
C THR A 7 -18.83 -3.99 10.60
N GLY A 8 -18.72 -2.67 10.43
CA GLY A 8 -18.05 -2.04 9.30
C GLY A 8 -17.51 -0.71 9.81
N ALA A 9 -16.25 -0.72 10.25
CA ALA A 9 -15.53 0.50 10.60
C ALA A 9 -15.67 1.52 9.45
N PRO A 10 -15.74 2.84 9.74
CA PRO A 10 -15.63 3.81 8.67
C PRO A 10 -14.30 3.56 7.98
N ASP A 11 -14.41 3.20 6.70
CA ASP A 11 -13.33 3.24 5.72
C ASP A 11 -12.82 4.69 5.73
N ALA A 12 -11.89 4.97 6.64
CA ALA A 12 -11.04 6.12 6.57
C ALA A 12 -10.12 5.82 5.39
N ASP A 13 -10.67 5.98 4.18
CA ASP A 13 -9.98 5.81 2.91
C ASP A 13 -8.66 6.58 3.04
N PRO A 14 -7.53 5.88 3.26
CA PRO A 14 -6.25 6.53 3.51
C PRO A 14 -5.73 7.21 2.23
N TYR A 15 -6.54 7.21 1.18
CA TYR A 15 -6.28 7.76 -0.13
C TYR A 15 -6.48 9.26 -0.25
N ARG A 16 -7.05 9.91 0.77
CA ARG A 16 -7.30 11.36 0.75
C ARG A 16 -6.18 12.21 1.37
N LEU A 17 -5.15 11.61 1.97
CA LEU A 17 -4.04 12.36 2.57
C LEU A 17 -2.71 12.05 1.86
N ALA A 18 -2.42 12.75 0.76
CA ALA A 18 -1.15 13.44 0.51
C ALA A 18 -0.99 13.81 -0.99
N PRO A 19 -0.40 14.98 -1.32
CA PRO A 19 -0.01 15.37 -2.68
C PRO A 19 1.14 14.53 -3.29
N HIS A 20 1.49 13.41 -2.66
CA HIS A 20 2.60 12.52 -2.98
C HIS A 20 2.07 11.16 -3.44
N ARG A 21 1.35 11.14 -4.58
CA ARG A 21 0.74 9.91 -5.08
C ARG A 21 1.80 8.89 -5.49
N ILE A 22 1.77 7.74 -4.85
CA ILE A 22 2.51 6.55 -5.24
C ILE A 22 1.54 5.64 -6.01
N ARG A 23 1.87 5.26 -7.27
CA ARG A 23 0.99 4.42 -8.10
C ARG A 23 0.51 3.17 -7.33
N ARG A 24 -0.79 2.87 -7.39
CA ARG A 24 -1.40 1.72 -6.70
C ARG A 24 -1.02 0.41 -7.40
N CYS A 25 0.12 -0.16 -7.00
CA CYS A 25 0.55 -1.49 -7.41
C CYS A 25 -0.16 -2.57 -6.57
N THR A 26 -0.75 -3.57 -7.24
CA THR A 26 -1.41 -4.71 -6.58
C THR A 26 -0.45 -5.70 -5.91
N PHE A 27 0.85 -5.56 -6.18
CA PHE A 27 1.94 -6.34 -5.59
C PHE A 27 2.71 -5.57 -4.52
N ARG A 28 2.32 -4.33 -4.18
CA ARG A 28 2.93 -3.60 -3.08
C ARG A 28 2.28 -4.03 -1.76
N ARG A 29 3.10 -4.39 -0.78
CA ARG A 29 2.67 -4.58 0.61
C ARG A 29 3.19 -3.41 1.45
N LEU A 30 2.29 -2.82 2.24
CA LEU A 30 2.64 -1.81 3.23
C LEU A 30 2.60 -2.48 4.61
N ILE A 31 3.68 -2.36 5.36
CA ILE A 31 3.82 -2.90 6.71
C ILE A 31 3.99 -1.70 7.64
N GLN A 32 3.01 -1.49 8.52
CA GLN A 32 3.17 -0.48 9.55
C GLN A 32 4.19 -0.97 10.57
N VAL A 33 5.29 -0.25 10.72
CA VAL A 33 6.29 -0.50 11.75
C VAL A 33 6.13 0.57 12.84
N ASP A 34 5.84 0.13 14.06
CA ASP A 34 5.69 1.04 15.19
C ASP A 34 7.07 1.48 15.68
N ALA A 35 7.43 2.72 15.41
CA ALA A 35 8.66 3.32 15.89
C ALA A 35 8.34 4.31 17.01
N ARG A 36 7.99 3.80 18.21
CA ARG A 36 8.03 4.53 19.49
C ARG A 36 7.62 6.02 19.40
N ASN A 37 6.49 6.31 18.74
CA ASN A 37 5.86 7.63 18.49
C ASN A 37 5.81 8.11 17.02
N GLU A 38 6.39 7.38 16.06
CA GLU A 38 6.28 7.67 14.63
C GLU A 38 5.60 6.53 13.86
N ARG A 39 4.64 6.88 12.99
CA ARG A 39 3.99 5.93 12.07
C ARG A 39 4.87 5.78 10.84
N ILE A 40 5.80 4.83 10.91
CA ILE A 40 6.65 4.50 9.77
C ILE A 40 6.01 3.33 9.03
N TYR A 41 6.03 3.39 7.70
CA TYR A 41 5.58 2.29 6.84
C TYR A 41 6.77 1.74 6.09
N ASP A 42 7.05 0.46 6.28
CA ASP A 42 7.94 -0.29 5.41
C ASP A 42 7.15 -0.80 4.20
N VAL A 43 7.80 -0.81 3.05
CA VAL A 43 7.20 -1.13 1.76
C VAL A 43 7.95 -2.29 1.13
N GLU A 44 7.20 -3.34 0.83
CA GLU A 44 7.71 -4.50 0.12
C GLU A 44 7.10 -4.59 -1.28
N CYS A 45 7.92 -4.93 -2.28
CA CYS A 45 7.46 -5.35 -3.59
C CYS A 45 7.36 -6.88 -3.62
N LEU A 46 6.22 -7.38 -4.08
CA LEU A 46 5.93 -8.80 -4.23
C LEU A 46 5.92 -9.25 -5.69
N PHE A 47 6.39 -8.41 -6.61
CA PHE A 47 6.47 -8.75 -8.03
C PHE A 47 7.81 -9.42 -8.35
N PRO A 48 7.85 -10.49 -9.17
CA PRO A 48 6.75 -11.13 -9.91
C PRO A 48 5.95 -12.18 -9.11
N ASP A 49 6.49 -12.66 -7.98
CA ASP A 49 5.88 -13.73 -7.19
C ASP A 49 5.54 -13.28 -5.77
N ARG A 50 4.27 -13.47 -5.37
CA ARG A 50 3.74 -12.96 -4.09
C ARG A 50 4.30 -13.63 -2.84
N LYS A 51 5.07 -14.70 -3.01
CA LYS A 51 5.70 -15.43 -1.90
C LYS A 51 7.06 -14.84 -1.54
N ILE A 52 7.67 -14.04 -2.41
CA ILE A 52 9.01 -13.50 -2.22
C ILE A 52 8.91 -11.99 -2.01
N PRO A 53 8.92 -11.51 -0.76
CA PRO A 53 8.99 -10.08 -0.49
C PRO A 53 10.37 -9.52 -0.81
N ILE A 54 10.38 -8.42 -1.57
CA ILE A 54 11.56 -7.61 -1.85
C ILE A 54 11.41 -6.30 -1.06
N PRO A 55 12.19 -6.08 0.01
CA PRO A 55 12.10 -4.84 0.77
C PRO A 55 12.59 -3.67 -0.08
N ILE A 56 11.74 -2.66 -0.24
CA ILE A 56 12.10 -1.40 -0.90
C ILE A 56 12.59 -0.38 0.14
N GLY A 57 12.09 -0.47 1.37
CA GLY A 57 12.38 0.44 2.47
C GLY A 57 11.13 1.22 2.89
N ASP A 58 11.31 2.43 3.37
CA ASP A 58 10.21 3.27 3.84
C ASP A 58 9.34 3.83 2.70
N LEU A 59 8.21 4.46 3.05
CA LEU A 59 7.28 5.04 2.09
C LEU A 59 7.94 6.05 1.14
N GLU A 60 8.81 6.92 1.63
CA GLU A 60 9.48 7.97 0.84
C GLU A 60 10.47 7.35 -0.16
N SER A 61 11.30 6.41 0.31
CA SER A 61 12.19 5.62 -0.54
C SER A 61 11.42 4.83 -1.60
N ALA A 62 10.28 4.25 -1.22
CA ALA A 62 9.44 3.47 -2.12
C ALA A 62 8.72 4.30 -3.18
N MET A 63 8.51 5.60 -2.96
CA MET A 63 7.86 6.46 -3.95
C MET A 63 8.63 6.51 -5.26
N ALA A 64 9.94 6.72 -5.21
CA ALA A 64 10.77 6.81 -6.42
C ALA A 64 10.74 5.49 -7.20
N VAL A 65 10.88 4.36 -6.49
CA VAL A 65 10.86 3.01 -7.08
C VAL A 65 9.50 2.66 -7.66
N CYS A 66 8.42 2.90 -6.92
CA CYS A 66 7.07 2.55 -7.35
C CYS A 66 6.56 3.43 -8.49
N ASN A 67 6.91 4.73 -8.50
CA ASN A 67 6.53 5.64 -9.59
C ASN A 67 7.34 5.43 -10.86
N GLY A 68 8.60 4.97 -10.73
CA GLY A 68 9.43 4.56 -11.88
C GLY A 68 9.11 3.16 -12.43
N CYS A 69 8.27 2.38 -11.74
CA CYS A 69 7.95 1.03 -12.15
C CYS A 69 7.12 1.01 -13.45
N THR A 70 7.56 0.24 -14.43
CA THR A 70 6.93 0.10 -15.76
C THR A 70 6.32 -1.27 -16.00
N ALA A 71 6.24 -2.12 -14.97
CA ALA A 71 5.70 -3.47 -15.12
C ALA A 71 4.23 -3.42 -15.54
N ALA A 72 3.89 -4.16 -16.59
CA ALA A 72 2.54 -4.20 -17.14
C ALA A 72 1.61 -5.05 -16.26
N HIS A 73 0.30 -4.73 -16.28
CA HIS A 73 -0.77 -5.49 -15.61
C HIS A 73 -0.68 -5.62 -14.08
N ILE A 74 0.21 -4.87 -13.41
CA ILE A 74 0.31 -4.88 -11.93
C ILE A 74 -0.32 -3.66 -11.27
N PHE A 75 -0.54 -2.59 -12.03
CA PHE A 75 -1.22 -1.38 -11.55
C PHE A 75 -2.73 -1.57 -11.60
N ARG A 76 -3.45 -1.04 -10.60
CA ARG A 76 -4.92 -1.04 -10.64
C ARG A 76 -5.41 -0.19 -11.83
N PRO A 77 -6.42 -0.66 -12.59
CA PRO A 77 -6.96 0.04 -13.75
C PRO A 77 -7.87 1.24 -13.41
N ASP A 78 -8.11 1.49 -12.12
CA ASP A 78 -9.01 2.55 -11.62
C ASP A 78 -8.30 3.93 -11.53
N GLU A 79 -7.01 4.02 -11.88
CA GLU A 79 -6.23 5.26 -11.95
C GLU A 79 -5.56 5.44 -13.32
N ASP A 80 -6.33 5.23 -14.40
CA ASP A 80 -6.04 5.77 -15.74
C ASP A 80 -6.90 7.02 -16.01
#